data_AF-A0A7X6UG94-F1
#
_entry.id   AF-A0A7X6UG94-F1
#
_cell.length_a   1.000
_cell.length_b   1.000
_cell.length_c   1.000
_cell.angle_alpha   90.00
_cell.angle_beta   90.00
_cell.angle_gamma   90.00
#
_symmetry.space_group_name_H-M   'P 1'
#
loop_
_entity.id
_entity.type
_entity.pdbx_description
1 polymer ?
#
loop_
_entity_poly.entity_id
_entity_poly.type
_entity_poly.pdbx_seq_one_letter_code
_entity_poly.pdbx_strand_id
1 'polypeptide(L)' 'RYLRWYNQERIKQSLGWMSPVQYRQSLGLVA' A
#
# COMPACT_ATOMS: atom_id res chain seq x y z
N ARG A 1 6.73 -15.33 -0.35
CA ARG A 1 6.68 -14.64 -1.67
C ARG A 1 5.38 -13.85 -1.88
N TYR A 2 4.21 -14.44 -1.60
CA TYR A 2 2.88 -13.79 -1.72
C TYR A 2 2.66 -12.56 -0.82
N LEU A 3 3.01 -12.66 0.47
CA LEU A 3 2.78 -11.58 1.45
C LEU A 3 3.51 -10.27 1.10
N ARG A 4 4.72 -10.36 0.53
CA ARG A 4 5.50 -9.19 0.12
C ARG A 4 4.79 -8.44 -1.02
N TRP A 5 4.37 -9.16 -2.06
CA TRP A 5 3.57 -8.60 -3.16
C TRP A 5 2.26 -8.00 -2.64
N TYR A 6 1.56 -8.71 -1.74
CA TYR A 6 0.32 -8.23 -1.14
C TYR A 6 0.50 -6.91 -0.37
N ASN A 7 1.64 -6.74 0.31
CA ASN A 7 1.93 -5.57 1.14
C ASN A 7 2.59 -4.41 0.39
N GLN A 8 3.21 -4.65 -0.77
CA GLN A 8 4.03 -3.65 -1.48
C GLN A 8 3.48 -3.29 -2.86
N GLU A 9 2.92 -4.25 -3.59
CA GLU A 9 2.63 -4.11 -5.03
C GLU A 9 1.13 -4.19 -5.35
N ARG A 10 0.30 -4.60 -4.38
CA ARG A 10 -1.14 -4.78 -4.62
C ARG A 10 -1.90 -3.45 -4.62
N ILE A 11 -2.29 -3.00 -5.79
CA ILE A 11 -3.12 -1.81 -6.01
C ILE A 11 -4.59 -2.11 -5.65
N LYS A 12 -5.28 -1.17 -4.97
CA LYS A 12 -6.69 -1.30 -4.57
C LYS A 12 -7.49 -0.02 -4.84
N GLN A 13 -8.74 -0.16 -5.28
CA GLN A 13 -9.66 0.97 -5.48
C GLN A 13 -9.93 1.77 -4.19
N SER A 14 -10.13 1.08 -3.07
CA SER A 14 -10.37 1.72 -1.77
C SER A 14 -9.18 2.52 -1.24
N LEU A 15 -7.97 2.28 -1.77
CA LEU A 15 -6.77 3.04 -1.45
C LEU A 15 -6.52 4.17 -2.46
N GLY A 16 -7.48 4.50 -3.33
CA GLY A 16 -7.29 5.49 -4.39
C GLY A 16 -6.31 5.03 -5.46
N TRP A 17 -6.24 3.72 -5.73
CA TRP A 17 -5.27 3.10 -6.64
C TRP A 17 -3.80 3.26 -6.23
N MET A 18 -3.56 3.56 -4.95
CA MET A 18 -2.22 3.55 -4.38
C MET A 18 -1.78 2.13 -4.01
N SER A 19 -0.47 1.90 -4.00
CA SER A 19 0.08 0.71 -3.37
C SER A 19 -0.11 0.78 -1.84
N PRO A 20 -0.11 -0.35 -1.11
CA PRO A 20 -0.36 -0.32 0.33
C PRO A 20 0.75 0.41 1.10
N VAL A 21 1.96 0.50 0.54
CA VAL A 21 3.05 1.33 1.09
C VAL A 21 2.78 2.81 0.87
N GLN A 22 2.43 3.21 -0.36
CA GLN A 22 2.12 4.59 -0.70
C GLN A 22 0.93 5.13 0.10
N TYR A 23 -0.08 4.29 0.32
CA TYR A 23 -1.24 4.65 1.15
C TYR A 23 -0.87 4.86 2.62
N ARG A 24 0.04 4.04 3.18
CA ARG A 24 0.52 4.28 4.56
C ARG A 24 1.37 5.56 4.65
N GLN A 25 2.16 5.86 3.62
CA GLN A 25 2.95 7.09 3.54
C GLN A 25 2.06 8.33 3.45
N SER A 26 1.00 8.30 2.63
CA SER A 26 0.05 9.42 2.53
C SER A 26 -0.72 9.67 3.82
N LEU A 27 -0.95 8.63 4.63
CA LEU A 27 -1.56 8.74 5.95
C LEU A 27 -0.59 9.23 7.04
N GLY A 28 0.70 9.43 6.75
CA GLY A 28 1.70 9.80 7.75
C GLY A 28 1.94 8.70 8.81
N LEU A 29 1.54 7.46 8.51
CA LEU A 29 1.71 6.30 9.40
C LEU A 29 3.07 5.61 9.22
N VAL A 30 3.91 6.12 8.33
CA VAL A 30 5.28 5.66 8.12
C VAL A 30 6.19 6.72 8.72
N ALA A 31 6.75 6.42 9.90
CA ALA A 31 7.91 7.13 10.45
C ALA A 31 9.17 6.80 9.64
#